data_AF-A0A849BRG5-F1
#
_entry.id   AF-A0A849BRG5-F1
#
_cell.length_a   1.000
_cell.length_b   1.000
_cell.length_c   1.000
_cell.angle_alpha   90.00
_cell.angle_beta   90.00
_cell.angle_gamma   90.00
#
_symmetry.space_group_name_H-M   'P 1'
#
loop_
_entity.id
_entity.type
_entity.pdbx_description
1 polymer ?
#
loop_
_entity_poly.entity_id
_entity_poly.type
_entity_poly.pdbx_seq_one_letter_code
_entity_poly.pdbx_strand_id
1 'polypeptide(L)'
;MSYVGGTVIGGIVVDRIQRRFPDIGRLAVWQISTLGWALTAAMCTQVAWSSIWVYAIWFSIVGVLQGFIPGCNRPVLMSVTTPELRSAAFALIIGAESAGWAAITLGIGYLGDRIGLEAALLYLVVVLTIVNGLFMSAMYRPYIRESASVRATLVARATGKVAE
;
A
#
# COMPACT_ATOMS: atom_id res chain seq x y z
N MET A 1 3.54 -4.66 -18.78
CA MET A 1 3.17 -6.06 -18.50
C MET A 1 3.50 -6.50 -17.07
N SER A 2 4.61 -6.07 -16.48
CA SER A 2 5.02 -6.37 -15.11
C SER A 2 3.99 -5.98 -14.04
N TYR A 3 3.32 -4.83 -14.16
CA TYR A 3 2.25 -4.41 -13.23
C TYR A 3 1.03 -5.34 -13.24
N VAL A 4 0.62 -5.81 -14.43
CA VAL A 4 -0.52 -6.74 -14.60
C VAL A 4 -0.15 -8.15 -14.12
N GLY A 5 1.07 -8.61 -14.42
CA GLY A 5 1.58 -9.88 -13.90
C GLY A 5 1.73 -9.85 -12.37
N GLY A 6 2.22 -8.75 -11.83
CA GLY A 6 2.38 -8.52 -10.40
C GLY A 6 1.06 -8.41 -9.64
N THR A 7 0.01 -7.83 -10.24
CA THR A 7 -1.34 -7.81 -9.64
C THR A 7 -1.94 -9.21 -9.55
N VAL A 8 -1.79 -10.04 -10.59
CA VAL A 8 -2.33 -11.41 -10.58
C VAL A 8 -1.54 -12.32 -9.64
N ILE A 9 -0.22 -12.35 -9.77
CA ILE A 9 0.66 -13.16 -8.90
C ILE A 9 0.57 -12.66 -7.46
N GLY A 10 0.54 -11.34 -7.29
CA GLY A 10 0.45 -10.72 -5.99
C GLY A 10 -0.87 -10.97 -5.28
N GLY A 11 -2.00 -10.96 -6.00
CA GLY A 11 -3.28 -11.38 -5.47
C GLY A 11 -3.27 -12.82 -4.94
N ILE A 12 -2.67 -13.76 -5.68
CA ILE A 12 -2.57 -15.17 -5.26
C ILE A 12 -1.70 -15.33 -4.01
N VAL A 13 -0.55 -14.63 -3.96
CA VAL A 13 0.36 -14.66 -2.81
C VAL A 13 -0.29 -14.04 -1.58
N VAL A 14 -0.95 -12.89 -1.74
CA VAL A 14 -1.70 -12.21 -0.67
C VAL A 14 -2.79 -13.10 -0.12
N ASP A 15 -3.57 -13.77 -0.98
CA ASP A 15 -4.64 -14.65 -0.54
C ASP A 15 -4.11 -15.90 0.18
N ARG A 16 -2.96 -16.45 -0.24
CA ARG A 16 -2.31 -17.56 0.49
C ARG A 16 -1.83 -17.12 1.88
N ILE A 17 -1.21 -15.95 1.98
CA ILE A 17 -0.72 -15.43 3.27
C ILE A 17 -1.90 -15.07 4.18
N GLN A 18 -2.97 -14.49 3.62
CA GLN A 18 -4.20 -14.18 4.34
C GLN A 18 -4.88 -15.44 4.91
N ARG A 19 -4.85 -16.57 4.18
CA ARG A 19 -5.37 -17.85 4.71
C ARG A 19 -4.58 -18.36 5.91
N ARG A 20 -3.28 -18.03 6.01
CA ARG A 20 -2.43 -18.44 7.13
C ARG A 20 -2.44 -17.46 8.30
N PHE A 21 -2.58 -16.16 8.03
CA PHE A 21 -2.65 -15.09 9.02
C PHE A 21 -3.89 -14.21 8.76
N PRO A 22 -5.08 -14.64 9.20
CA PRO A 22 -6.34 -13.97 8.86
C PRO A 22 -6.46 -12.55 9.43
N ASP A 23 -5.83 -12.26 10.57
CA ASP A 23 -6.00 -10.97 11.25
C ASP A 23 -4.94 -9.91 10.85
N ILE A 24 -3.81 -10.32 10.27
CA ILE A 24 -2.70 -9.39 9.95
C ILE A 24 -2.12 -9.58 8.54
N GLY A 25 -2.44 -10.67 7.85
CA GLY A 25 -1.73 -11.10 6.63
C GLY A 25 -1.72 -10.04 5.54
N ARG A 26 -2.87 -9.44 5.23
CA ARG A 26 -2.97 -8.37 4.23
C ARG A 26 -2.21 -7.10 4.60
N LEU A 27 -2.18 -6.72 5.89
CA LEU A 27 -1.47 -5.53 6.35
C LEU A 27 0.06 -5.77 6.35
N ALA A 28 0.49 -6.97 6.72
CA ALA A 28 1.89 -7.40 6.66
C ALA A 28 2.43 -7.46 5.24
N VAL A 29 1.67 -8.04 4.31
CA VAL A 29 2.08 -8.06 2.90
C VAL A 29 2.13 -6.65 2.33
N TRP A 30 1.13 -5.81 2.65
CA TRP A 30 1.14 -4.41 2.22
C TRP A 30 2.37 -3.67 2.73
N GLN A 31 2.71 -3.79 4.01
CA GLN A 31 3.89 -3.15 4.59
C GLN A 31 5.20 -3.64 3.96
N ILE A 32 5.37 -4.96 3.79
CA ILE A 32 6.57 -5.54 3.18
C ILE A 32 6.70 -5.08 1.73
N SER A 33 5.61 -5.05 0.97
CA SER A 33 5.61 -4.56 -0.40
C SER A 33 5.98 -3.06 -0.47
N THR A 34 5.47 -2.24 0.43
CA THR A 34 5.80 -0.80 0.52
C THR A 34 7.28 -0.57 0.83
N LEU A 35 7.83 -1.29 1.82
CA LEU A 35 9.25 -1.19 2.18
C LEU A 35 10.17 -1.74 1.07
N GLY A 36 9.79 -2.87 0.47
CA GLY A 36 10.51 -3.44 -0.67
C GLY A 36 10.50 -2.50 -1.88
N TRP A 37 9.37 -1.80 -2.11
CA TRP A 37 9.24 -0.83 -3.19
C TRP A 37 10.18 0.35 -2.97
N ALA A 38 10.25 0.88 -1.73
CA ALA A 38 11.15 1.97 -1.40
C ALA A 38 12.62 1.59 -1.60
N LEU A 39 13.03 0.39 -1.15
CA LEU A 39 14.38 -0.11 -1.34
C LEU A 39 14.71 -0.24 -2.83
N THR A 40 13.79 -0.80 -3.62
CA THR A 40 13.96 -0.98 -5.06
C THR A 40 14.03 0.38 -5.78
N ALA A 41 13.19 1.34 -5.38
CA ALA A 41 13.23 2.70 -5.90
C ALA A 41 14.55 3.41 -5.58
N ALA A 42 15.15 3.15 -4.41
CA ALA A 42 16.49 3.64 -4.08
C ALA A 42 17.54 3.06 -5.03
N MET A 43 17.49 1.76 -5.32
CA MET A 43 18.41 1.11 -6.27
C MET A 43 18.25 1.63 -7.71
N CYS A 44 17.05 2.06 -8.11
CA CYS A 44 16.82 2.69 -9.41
C CYS A 44 17.30 4.14 -9.48
N THR A 45 17.18 4.90 -8.39
CA THR A 45 17.37 6.35 -8.44
C THR A 45 18.74 6.81 -7.96
N GLN A 46 19.37 6.08 -7.03
CA GLN A 46 20.61 6.49 -6.38
C GLN A 46 21.84 5.74 -6.90
N VAL A 47 21.64 4.71 -7.73
CA VAL A 47 22.75 3.90 -8.27
C VAL A 47 22.78 4.05 -9.78
N ALA A 48 23.92 4.53 -10.28
CA ALA A 48 24.23 4.60 -11.70
C ALA A 48 24.72 3.23 -12.18
N TRP A 49 23.81 2.42 -12.74
CA TRP A 49 24.16 1.13 -13.33
C TRP A 49 24.65 1.32 -14.76
N SER A 50 25.73 0.62 -15.13
CA SER A 50 26.31 0.71 -16.48
C SER A 50 25.45 0.07 -17.57
N SER A 51 24.46 -0.75 -17.20
CA SER A 51 23.62 -1.51 -18.13
C SER A 51 22.14 -1.18 -17.96
N ILE A 52 21.50 -0.81 -19.07
CA ILE A 52 20.05 -0.54 -19.15
C ILE A 52 19.19 -1.75 -18.76
N TRP A 53 19.71 -2.96 -18.93
CA TRP A 53 19.02 -4.19 -18.54
C TRP A 53 18.86 -4.33 -17.03
N VAL A 54 19.81 -3.79 -16.26
CA VAL A 54 19.73 -3.78 -14.79
C VAL A 54 18.59 -2.86 -14.34
N TYR A 55 18.44 -1.70 -14.99
CA TYR A 55 17.27 -0.85 -14.78
C TYR A 55 15.97 -1.55 -15.16
N ALA A 56 15.91 -2.25 -16.30
CA ALA A 56 14.71 -2.97 -16.72
C ALA A 56 14.25 -4.01 -15.68
N ILE A 57 15.19 -4.72 -15.04
CA ILE A 57 14.90 -5.67 -13.96
C ILE A 57 14.35 -4.94 -12.74
N TRP A 58 15.03 -3.90 -12.28
CA TRP A 58 14.58 -3.15 -11.10
C TRP A 58 13.22 -2.49 -11.31
N PHE A 59 12.97 -1.86 -12.46
CA PHE A 59 11.66 -1.30 -12.81
C PHE A 59 10.58 -2.39 -12.90
N SER A 60 10.92 -3.60 -13.33
CA SER A 60 9.98 -4.72 -13.31
C SER A 60 9.61 -5.11 -11.89
N ILE A 61 10.56 -5.14 -10.95
CA ILE A 61 10.32 -5.40 -9.53
C ILE A 61 9.44 -4.29 -8.92
N VAL A 62 9.75 -3.01 -9.19
CA VAL A 62 8.94 -1.86 -8.78
C VAL A 62 7.48 -2.03 -9.23
N GLY A 63 7.27 -2.35 -10.51
CA GLY A 63 5.93 -2.57 -11.07
C GLY A 63 5.20 -3.75 -10.45
N VAL A 64 5.93 -4.83 -10.14
CA VAL A 64 5.36 -6.00 -9.45
C VAL A 64 4.93 -5.63 -8.03
N LEU A 65 5.79 -4.99 -7.25
CA LEU A 65 5.52 -4.57 -5.87
C LEU A 65 4.36 -3.56 -5.79
N GLN A 66 4.29 -2.63 -6.74
CA GLN A 66 3.17 -1.70 -6.84
C GLN A 66 1.84 -2.43 -7.11
N GLY A 67 1.87 -3.54 -7.86
CA GLY A 67 0.70 -4.36 -8.15
C GLY A 67 0.09 -5.06 -6.92
N PHE A 68 0.84 -5.24 -5.83
CA PHE A 68 0.29 -5.82 -4.59
C PHE A 68 -0.61 -4.84 -3.83
N ILE A 69 -0.37 -3.53 -3.98
CA ILE A 69 -1.01 -2.48 -3.17
C ILE A 69 -2.54 -2.47 -3.38
N PRO A 70 -3.08 -2.47 -4.63
CA PRO A 70 -4.52 -2.53 -4.84
C PRO A 70 -5.20 -3.76 -4.24
N GLY A 71 -4.49 -4.90 -4.23
CA GLY A 71 -4.96 -6.17 -3.68
C GLY A 71 -4.96 -6.23 -2.15
N CYS A 72 -4.24 -5.34 -1.48
CA CYS A 72 -4.19 -5.28 -0.02
C CYS A 72 -4.97 -4.09 0.56
N ASN A 73 -4.79 -2.89 0.01
CA ASN A 73 -5.37 -1.65 0.56
C ASN A 73 -6.90 -1.67 0.55
N ARG A 74 -7.50 -2.02 -0.60
CA ARG A 74 -8.97 -2.02 -0.75
C ARG A 74 -9.65 -3.07 0.14
N PRO A 75 -9.16 -4.32 0.23
CA PRO A 75 -9.79 -5.29 1.13
C PRO A 75 -9.55 -4.99 2.62
N VAL A 76 -8.43 -4.36 2.99
CA VAL A 76 -8.20 -3.85 4.35
C VAL A 76 -9.28 -2.83 4.71
N LEU A 77 -9.57 -1.87 3.84
CA LEU A 77 -10.66 -0.91 4.05
C LEU A 77 -12.01 -1.60 4.25
N MET A 78 -12.38 -2.52 3.35
CA MET A 78 -13.66 -3.24 3.41
C MET A 78 -13.86 -4.04 4.70
N SER A 79 -12.77 -4.41 5.38
CA SER A 79 -12.81 -5.17 6.64
C SER A 79 -13.11 -4.30 7.87
N VAL A 80 -12.83 -2.99 7.80
CA VAL A 80 -13.05 -2.03 8.90
C VAL A 80 -14.22 -1.08 8.65
N THR A 81 -14.84 -1.11 7.47
CA THR A 81 -16.04 -0.33 7.17
C THR A 81 -17.28 -1.19 7.06
N THR A 82 -18.38 -0.73 7.64
CA THR A 82 -19.70 -1.34 7.46
C THR A 82 -20.16 -1.22 6.00
N PRO A 83 -20.98 -2.16 5.49
CA PRO A 83 -21.37 -2.20 4.08
C PRO A 83 -21.95 -0.89 3.54
N GLU A 84 -22.67 -0.14 4.38
CA GLU A 84 -23.37 1.10 4.04
C GLU A 84 -22.41 2.27 3.81
N LEU A 85 -21.24 2.27 4.46
CA LEU A 85 -20.25 3.35 4.39
C LEU A 85 -19.10 3.05 3.42
N ARG A 86 -19.05 1.86 2.83
CA ARG A 86 -17.93 1.44 1.96
C ARG A 86 -17.73 2.37 0.77
N SER A 87 -18.81 2.81 0.10
CA SER A 87 -18.71 3.70 -1.06
C SER A 87 -18.10 5.05 -0.70
N ALA A 88 -18.56 5.66 0.39
CA ALA A 88 -18.04 6.93 0.91
C ALA A 88 -16.57 6.78 1.35
N ALA A 89 -16.24 5.70 2.07
CA ALA A 89 -14.87 5.43 2.49
C ALA A 89 -13.93 5.21 1.31
N PHE A 90 -14.38 4.52 0.24
CA PHE A 90 -13.61 4.37 -0.99
C PHE A 90 -13.35 5.70 -1.68
N ALA A 91 -14.37 6.56 -1.77
CA ALA A 91 -14.22 7.89 -2.38
C ALA A 91 -13.19 8.74 -1.60
N LEU A 92 -13.24 8.70 -0.26
CA LEU A 92 -12.29 9.41 0.59
C LEU A 92 -10.85 8.91 0.41
N ILE A 93 -10.65 7.59 0.37
CA ILE A 93 -9.31 7.02 0.15
C ILE A 93 -8.76 7.40 -1.23
N ILE A 94 -9.56 7.24 -2.29
CA ILE A 94 -9.09 7.56 -3.66
C ILE A 94 -8.78 9.06 -3.77
N GLY A 95 -9.61 9.92 -3.16
CA GLY A 95 -9.37 11.36 -3.12
C GLY A 95 -8.09 11.71 -2.37
N ALA A 96 -7.89 11.14 -1.17
CA ALA A 96 -6.69 11.35 -0.37
C ALA A 96 -5.42 10.81 -1.05
N GLU A 97 -5.49 9.64 -1.69
CA GLU A 97 -4.40 9.07 -2.48
C GLU A 97 -4.02 9.99 -3.63
N SER A 98 -5.02 10.48 -4.38
CA SER A 98 -4.81 11.38 -5.53
C SER A 98 -4.20 12.72 -5.09
N ALA A 99 -4.70 13.30 -4.00
CA ALA A 99 -4.15 14.52 -3.42
C ALA A 99 -2.72 14.32 -2.92
N GLY A 100 -2.43 13.17 -2.28
CA GLY A 100 -1.08 12.79 -1.86
C GLY A 100 -0.11 12.70 -3.04
N TRP A 101 -0.51 12.02 -4.13
CA TRP A 101 0.29 11.94 -5.36
C TRP A 101 0.55 13.31 -5.99
N ALA A 102 -0.47 14.18 -6.01
CA ALA A 102 -0.31 15.53 -6.52
C ALA A 102 0.69 16.34 -5.67
N ALA A 103 0.56 16.29 -4.35
CA ALA A 103 1.48 16.98 -3.44
C ALA A 103 2.93 16.48 -3.57
N ILE A 104 3.13 15.17 -3.66
CA ILE A 104 4.47 14.57 -3.86
C ILE A 104 5.04 15.01 -5.21
N THR A 105 4.25 14.98 -6.29
CA THR A 105 4.72 15.36 -7.64
C THR A 105 5.16 16.81 -7.70
N LEU A 106 4.36 17.72 -7.13
CA LEU A 106 4.70 19.14 -7.02
C LEU A 106 5.94 19.34 -6.15
N GLY A 107 6.05 18.60 -5.04
CA GLY A 107 7.21 18.61 -4.17
C GLY A 107 8.48 18.18 -4.89
N ILE A 108 8.43 17.12 -5.72
CA ILE A 108 9.59 16.64 -6.47
C ILE A 108 10.08 17.69 -7.46
N GLY A 109 9.17 18.35 -8.19
CA GLY A 109 9.54 19.43 -9.11
C GLY A 109 10.23 20.59 -8.38
N TYR A 110 9.58 21.12 -7.34
CA TYR A 110 10.10 22.25 -6.58
C TYR A 110 11.42 21.96 -5.86
N LEU A 111 11.55 20.77 -5.27
CA LEU A 111 12.75 20.37 -4.55
C LEU A 111 13.87 19.99 -5.52
N GLY A 112 13.53 19.39 -6.67
CA GLY A 112 14.45 19.06 -7.75
C GLY A 112 15.22 20.27 -8.26
N ASP A 113 14.56 21.42 -8.39
CA ASP A 113 15.19 22.67 -8.81
C ASP A 113 16.18 23.24 -7.78
N ARG A 114 16.09 22.83 -6.51
CA ARG A 114 16.90 23.39 -5.41
C ARG A 114 18.05 22.49 -4.98
N ILE A 115 17.80 21.20 -4.83
CA ILE A 115 18.77 20.23 -4.29
C ILE A 115 19.17 19.15 -5.30
N GLY A 116 18.68 19.25 -6.53
CA GLY A 116 18.86 18.25 -7.57
C GLY A 116 17.80 17.16 -7.54
N LEU A 117 17.48 16.61 -8.71
CA LEU A 117 16.43 15.61 -8.89
C LEU A 117 16.74 14.31 -8.13
N GLU A 118 18.01 13.90 -8.06
CA GLU A 118 18.43 12.68 -7.36
C GLU A 118 18.12 12.75 -5.86
N ALA A 119 18.47 13.86 -5.21
CA ALA A 119 18.18 14.09 -3.79
C ALA A 119 16.68 14.28 -3.54
N ALA A 120 15.97 14.98 -4.43
CA ALA A 120 14.52 15.15 -4.32
C ALA A 120 13.78 13.81 -4.35
N LEU A 121 14.16 12.91 -5.27
CA LEU A 121 13.61 11.56 -5.34
C LEU A 121 13.96 10.73 -4.10
N LEU A 122 15.20 10.84 -3.58
CA LEU A 122 15.57 10.15 -2.34
C LEU A 122 14.64 10.53 -1.18
N TYR A 123 14.45 11.83 -0.95
CA TYR A 123 13.64 12.28 0.19
C TYR A 123 12.14 12.02 -0.01
N LEU A 124 11.57 12.43 -1.14
CA LEU A 124 10.13 12.42 -1.34
C LEU A 124 9.59 11.06 -1.78
N VAL A 125 10.43 10.22 -2.40
CA VAL A 125 10.01 8.88 -2.84
C VAL A 125 10.52 7.82 -1.88
N VAL A 126 11.81 7.75 -1.58
CA VAL A 126 12.36 6.66 -0.78
C VAL A 126 12.10 6.88 0.71
N VAL A 127 12.60 7.98 1.28
CA VAL A 127 12.50 8.25 2.73
C VAL A 127 11.05 8.36 3.16
N LEU A 128 10.23 9.13 2.43
CA LEU A 128 8.81 9.28 2.75
C LEU A 128 8.06 7.93 2.72
N THR A 129 8.38 7.06 1.76
CA THR A 129 7.75 5.73 1.67
C THR A 129 8.22 4.80 2.79
N ILE A 130 9.49 4.87 3.21
CA ILE A 130 9.99 4.13 4.37
C ILE A 130 9.26 4.60 5.63
N VAL A 131 9.16 5.92 5.84
CA VAL A 131 8.43 6.50 6.97
C VAL A 131 6.96 6.07 6.95
N ASN A 132 6.32 6.06 5.78
CA ASN A 132 4.96 5.56 5.62
C ASN A 132 4.85 4.07 5.98
N GLY A 133 5.75 3.24 5.48
CA GLY A 133 5.81 1.81 5.80
C GLY A 133 6.06 1.54 7.29
N LEU A 134 6.81 2.39 7.99
CA LEU A 134 6.97 2.33 9.45
C LEU A 134 5.70 2.80 10.17
N PHE A 135 5.05 3.86 9.69
CA PHE A 135 3.79 4.35 10.26
C PHE A 135 2.67 3.32 10.14
N MET A 136 2.67 2.50 9.09
CA MET A 136 1.76 1.37 8.94
C MET A 136 1.87 0.37 10.10
N SER A 137 3.04 0.20 10.74
CA SER A 137 3.16 -0.64 11.94
C SER A 137 2.29 -0.17 13.10
N ALA A 138 2.03 1.14 13.22
CA ALA A 138 1.12 1.67 14.22
C ALA A 138 -0.35 1.30 13.94
N MET A 139 -0.70 1.02 12.68
CA MET A 139 -2.08 0.71 12.27
C MET A 139 -2.51 -0.73 12.58
N TYR A 140 -1.59 -1.64 12.92
CA TYR A 140 -1.94 -3.04 13.19
C TYR A 140 -2.91 -3.20 14.36
N ARG A 141 -2.69 -2.46 15.45
CA ARG A 141 -3.55 -2.54 16.64
C ARG A 141 -4.97 -2.03 16.38
N PRO A 142 -5.16 -0.81 15.81
CA PRO A 142 -6.48 -0.35 15.41
C PRO A 142 -7.16 -1.31 14.44
N TYR A 143 -6.44 -1.82 13.43
CA TYR A 143 -7.00 -2.70 12.42
C TYR A 143 -7.59 -3.99 13.01
N ILE A 144 -6.84 -4.66 13.90
CA ILE A 144 -7.32 -5.90 14.55
C ILE A 144 -8.58 -5.62 15.38
N ARG A 145 -8.60 -4.50 16.12
CA ARG A 145 -9.75 -4.11 16.96
C ARG A 145 -10.99 -3.78 16.12
N GLU A 146 -10.85 -2.93 15.12
CA GLU A 146 -11.97 -2.44 14.32
C GLU A 146 -12.54 -3.54 13.42
N SER A 147 -11.68 -4.36 12.80
CA SER A 147 -12.13 -5.51 12.00
C SER A 147 -12.90 -6.54 12.83
N ALA A 148 -12.48 -6.79 14.07
CA ALA A 148 -13.21 -7.66 15.00
C ALA A 148 -14.58 -7.07 15.37
N SER A 149 -14.66 -5.76 15.61
CA SER A 149 -15.91 -5.04 15.92
C SER A 149 -16.92 -5.13 14.77
N VAL A 150 -16.48 -4.86 13.54
CA VAL A 150 -17.31 -4.98 12.34
C VAL A 150 -17.77 -6.42 12.14
N ARG A 151 -16.89 -7.40 12.32
CA ARG A 151 -17.25 -8.82 12.22
C ARG A 151 -18.29 -9.22 13.27
N ALA A 152 -18.15 -8.78 14.51
CA ALA A 152 -19.12 -9.02 15.57
C ALA A 152 -20.49 -8.41 15.25
N THR A 153 -20.51 -7.18 14.72
CA THR A 153 -21.74 -6.49 14.28
C THR A 153 -22.46 -7.26 13.17
N LEU A 154 -21.71 -7.77 12.19
CA LEU A 154 -22.28 -8.56 11.09
C LEU A 154 -22.84 -9.91 11.57
N VAL A 155 -22.18 -10.58 12.52
CA VAL A 155 -22.67 -11.82 13.12
C VAL A 155 -23.94 -11.58 13.95
N ALA A 156 -23.99 -10.50 14.73
CA ALA A 156 -25.20 -10.12 15.49
C ALA A 156 -26.40 -9.87 14.57
N ARG A 157 -26.19 -9.14 13.46
CA ARG A 157 -27.21 -8.91 12.43
C ARG A 157 -27.66 -10.20 11.75
N ALA A 158 -26.73 -11.09 11.40
CA ALA A 158 -27.04 -12.37 10.75
C ALA A 158 -27.80 -13.34 11.68
N THR A 159 -27.61 -13.24 12.99
CA THR A 159 -28.28 -14.09 14.00
C THR A 159 -29.58 -13.47 14.54
N GLY A 160 -30.00 -12.31 14.02
CA GLY A 160 -31.25 -11.64 14.43
C GLY A 160 -31.24 -11.06 15.85
N LYS A 161 -30.09 -11.08 16.54
CA LYS A 161 -29.92 -10.43 17.84
C LYS A 161 -29.64 -8.95 17.61
N VAL A 162 -30.71 -8.20 17.37
CA VAL A 162 -30.67 -6.75 17.54
C VAL A 162 -30.46 -6.51 19.02
N ALA A 163 -29.31 -5.93 19.38
CA ALA A 163 -29.12 -5.38 20.71
C ALA A 163 -30.06 -4.18 20.83
N GLU A 164 -31.19 -4.38 21.53
CA GLU A 164 -31.91 -3.30 22.21
C GLU A 164 -31.00 -2.62 23.24
#